data_AF-A0A0W1B3S0-F1
#
_entry.id   AF-A0A0W1B3S0-F1
#
_cell.length_a   1.000
_cell.length_b   1.000
_cell.length_c   1.000
_cell.angle_alpha   90.00
_cell.angle_beta   90.00
_cell.angle_gamma   90.00
#
_symmetry.space_group_name_H-M   'P 1'
#
loop_
_entity.id
_entity.type
_entity.pdbx_description
1 polymer ?
#
loop_
_entity_poly.entity_id
_entity_poly.type
_entity_poly.pdbx_seq_one_letter_code
_entity_poly.pdbx_strand_id
1 'polypeptide(L)'
;MTIKLSDLPSLPYMPILEEEPEEIYQRWVNRAIALALERGLPPPPTGEGEYFYDLWYPLALELAEQQMLWTYGFVQGFPIWADSEYLDGHGWAAGLTRKEGESDDTFRLRMLERAATEIGSGRRKDYETWATEMAGVGGAIAREKERHDNSVDLYLTNLDGQPITEEFAETVKAWMWEERRIAGHDLLVHPAPVFNVRLETRLLTTSGTDLTVLAATIQQRVLDYASGRSKLIYNYVAALLLLPGVDDYESLTLNGDMEDIVLPLSSVLRVEVILL
;
A
#
# COMPACT_ATOMS: atom_id res chain seq x y z
N MET A 1 -2.53 -3.13 3.64
CA MET A 1 -1.30 -3.65 3.01
C MET A 1 -0.63 -2.45 2.35
N THR A 2 0.63 -2.15 2.66
CA THR A 2 1.38 -1.06 2.03
C THR A 2 1.91 -1.58 0.69
N ILE A 3 1.55 -0.92 -0.41
CA ILE A 3 1.93 -1.35 -1.77
C ILE A 3 3.26 -0.68 -2.12
N LYS A 4 4.24 -1.43 -2.63
CA LYS A 4 5.51 -0.89 -3.14
C LYS A 4 5.55 -0.92 -4.66
N LEU A 5 6.39 -0.07 -5.26
CA LEU A 5 6.61 -0.09 -6.72
C LEU A 5 7.08 -1.45 -7.25
N SER A 6 7.92 -2.15 -6.47
CA SER A 6 8.38 -3.50 -6.79
C SER A 6 7.28 -4.55 -6.84
N ASP A 7 6.12 -4.25 -6.24
CA ASP A 7 4.98 -5.17 -6.17
C ASP A 7 4.06 -4.99 -7.39
N LEU A 8 4.25 -3.92 -8.18
CA LEU A 8 3.45 -3.64 -9.36
C LEU A 8 3.83 -4.58 -10.52
N PRO A 9 2.86 -5.05 -11.31
CA PRO A 9 3.16 -5.86 -12.48
C PRO A 9 3.96 -5.05 -13.50
N SER A 10 4.92 -5.71 -14.14
CA SER A 10 5.61 -5.17 -15.31
C SER A 10 4.61 -4.89 -16.43
N LEU A 11 4.93 -3.91 -17.28
CA LEU A 11 4.14 -3.66 -18.49
C LEU A 11 4.07 -4.94 -19.33
N PRO A 12 2.88 -5.37 -19.79
CA PRO A 12 2.75 -6.54 -20.63
C PRO A 12 3.41 -6.30 -21.99
N TYR A 13 4.03 -7.33 -22.54
CA TYR A 13 4.58 -7.30 -23.89
C TYR A 13 3.44 -7.27 -24.93
N MET A 14 3.46 -6.29 -25.85
CA MET A 14 2.39 -6.03 -26.82
C MET A 14 2.88 -6.10 -28.28
N PRO A 15 3.23 -7.31 -28.77
CA PRO A 15 3.90 -7.48 -30.07
C PRO A 15 3.09 -7.01 -31.28
N ILE A 16 1.75 -6.89 -31.17
CA ILE A 16 0.88 -6.46 -32.27
C ILE A 16 0.90 -4.93 -32.45
N LEU A 17 1.39 -4.17 -31.47
CA LEU A 17 1.46 -2.71 -31.48
C LEU A 17 2.91 -2.20 -31.36
N GLU A 18 3.87 -3.06 -31.69
CA GLU A 18 5.31 -2.80 -31.64
C GLU A 18 6.01 -3.43 -32.85
N GLU A 19 5.31 -3.62 -33.98
CA GLU A 19 5.93 -4.13 -35.21
C GLU A 19 6.91 -3.09 -35.76
N GLU A 20 8.11 -3.54 -36.14
CA GLU A 20 9.08 -2.69 -36.84
C GLU A 20 8.61 -2.42 -38.28
N PRO A 21 9.01 -1.28 -38.90
CA PRO A 21 8.62 -0.96 -40.27
C PRO A 21 8.91 -2.07 -41.27
N GLU A 22 10.05 -2.76 -41.11
CA GLU A 22 10.45 -3.89 -41.95
C GLU A 22 9.50 -5.09 -41.81
N GLU A 23 9.04 -5.39 -40.59
CA GLU A 23 8.10 -6.48 -40.33
C GLU A 23 6.73 -6.18 -40.97
N ILE A 24 6.26 -4.94 -40.84
CA ILE A 24 5.03 -4.46 -41.47
C ILE A 24 5.16 -4.54 -43.00
N TYR A 25 6.27 -4.05 -43.56
CA TYR A 25 6.52 -4.06 -45.00
C TYR A 25 6.57 -5.50 -45.53
N GLN A 26 7.32 -6.40 -44.87
CA GLN A 26 7.41 -7.79 -45.28
C GLN A 26 6.04 -8.49 -45.22
N ARG A 27 5.21 -8.19 -44.22
CA ARG A 27 3.83 -8.67 -44.13
C ARG A 27 2.98 -8.20 -45.31
N TRP A 28 3.19 -6.98 -45.79
CA TRP A 28 2.50 -6.45 -46.96
C TRP A 28 2.99 -7.04 -48.27
N VAL A 29 4.31 -7.22 -48.42
CA VAL A 29 4.93 -7.93 -49.55
C VAL A 29 4.32 -9.33 -49.69
N ASN A 30 4.29 -10.10 -48.60
CA ASN A 30 3.72 -11.45 -48.59
C ASN A 30 2.25 -11.45 -49.04
N ARG A 31 1.46 -10.47 -48.58
CA ARG A 31 0.05 -10.32 -48.96
C ARG A 31 -0.11 -9.91 -50.43
N ALA A 32 0.73 -9.01 -50.93
CA ALA A 32 0.70 -8.56 -52.32
C ALA A 32 1.06 -9.70 -53.28
N ILE A 33 2.07 -10.51 -52.94
CA ILE A 33 2.46 -11.70 -53.71
C ILE A 33 1.29 -12.68 -53.78
N ALA A 34 0.66 -13.01 -52.65
CA ALA A 34 -0.48 -13.92 -52.62
C ALA A 34 -1.63 -13.43 -53.53
N LEU A 35 -1.99 -12.15 -53.43
CA LEU A 35 -3.06 -11.54 -54.24
C LEU A 35 -2.71 -11.49 -55.74
N ALA A 36 -1.44 -11.30 -56.10
CA ALA A 36 -0.99 -11.32 -57.50
C ALA A 36 -1.13 -12.73 -58.08
N LEU A 37 -0.69 -13.75 -57.34
CA LEU A 37 -0.78 -15.15 -57.74
C LEU A 37 -2.24 -15.59 -57.92
N GLU A 38 -3.15 -15.20 -57.02
CA GLU A 38 -4.59 -15.45 -57.14
C GLU A 38 -5.20 -14.87 -58.43
N ARG A 39 -4.63 -13.76 -58.93
CA ARG A 39 -5.07 -13.09 -60.15
C ARG A 39 -4.35 -13.59 -61.41
N GLY A 40 -3.43 -14.54 -61.28
CA GLY A 40 -2.58 -15.00 -62.39
C GLY A 40 -1.57 -13.95 -62.87
N LEU A 41 -1.23 -12.98 -62.02
CA LEU A 41 -0.24 -11.94 -62.29
C LEU A 41 1.11 -12.31 -61.67
N PRO A 42 2.24 -11.83 -62.24
CA PRO A 42 3.55 -12.03 -61.61
C PRO A 42 3.63 -11.27 -60.27
N PRO A 43 4.45 -11.76 -59.31
CA PRO A 43 4.76 -11.02 -58.09
C PRO A 43 5.28 -9.59 -58.38
N PRO A 44 4.92 -8.59 -57.55
CA PRO A 44 5.47 -7.25 -57.69
C PRO A 44 6.98 -7.24 -57.38
N PRO A 45 7.76 -6.30 -57.95
CA PRO A 45 9.15 -6.09 -57.56
C PRO A 45 9.19 -5.31 -56.25
N THR A 46 9.69 -5.92 -55.17
CA THR A 46 9.56 -5.40 -53.79
C THR A 46 10.89 -4.95 -53.16
N GLY A 47 11.98 -4.93 -53.93
CA GLY A 47 13.29 -4.49 -53.43
C GLY A 47 13.36 -2.97 -53.26
N GLU A 48 14.34 -2.49 -52.48
CA GLU A 48 14.62 -1.06 -52.34
C GLU A 48 14.84 -0.38 -53.71
N GLY A 49 14.24 0.79 -53.91
CA GLY A 49 14.28 1.55 -55.16
C GLY A 49 13.32 1.05 -56.25
N GLU A 50 12.57 -0.02 -55.99
CA GLU A 50 11.43 -0.41 -56.81
C GLU A 50 10.19 0.40 -56.43
N TYR A 51 9.34 0.67 -57.41
CA TYR A 51 8.14 1.49 -57.20
C TYR A 51 7.23 0.96 -56.07
N PHE A 52 7.16 -0.35 -55.88
CA PHE A 52 6.39 -0.94 -54.78
C PHE A 52 7.00 -0.57 -53.41
N TYR A 53 8.32 -0.68 -53.26
CA TYR A 53 9.00 -0.31 -52.02
C TYR A 53 8.83 1.18 -51.73
N ASP A 54 9.13 2.03 -52.70
CA ASP A 54 9.10 3.50 -52.54
C ASP A 54 7.69 4.03 -52.20
N LEU A 55 6.64 3.31 -52.61
CA LEU A 55 5.25 3.67 -52.29
C LEU A 55 4.81 3.16 -50.92
N TRP A 56 5.17 1.92 -50.56
CA TRP A 56 4.59 1.23 -49.40
C TRP A 56 5.46 1.31 -48.15
N TYR A 57 6.80 1.35 -48.28
CA TYR A 57 7.67 1.43 -47.12
C TYR A 57 7.47 2.71 -46.27
N PRO A 58 7.25 3.90 -46.86
CA PRO A 58 6.89 5.09 -46.06
C PRO A 58 5.60 4.93 -45.25
N LEU A 59 4.62 4.20 -45.78
CA LEU A 59 3.39 3.90 -45.04
C LEU A 59 3.61 2.88 -43.91
N ALA A 60 4.57 1.97 -44.08
CA ALA A 60 4.99 1.06 -43.01
C ALA A 60 5.67 1.82 -41.86
N LEU A 61 6.50 2.83 -42.18
CA LEU A 61 7.08 3.75 -41.19
C LEU A 61 5.99 4.48 -40.38
N GLU A 62 5.06 5.14 -41.08
CA GLU A 62 3.95 5.85 -40.43
C GLU A 62 3.10 4.93 -39.54
N LEU A 63 2.88 3.68 -39.97
CA LEU A 63 2.12 2.71 -39.17
C LEU A 63 2.89 2.22 -37.95
N ALA A 64 4.19 2.00 -38.04
CA ALA A 64 5.01 1.66 -36.87
C ALA A 64 4.97 2.80 -35.84
N GLU A 65 5.10 4.06 -36.28
CA GLU A 65 4.97 5.22 -35.41
C GLU A 65 3.57 5.33 -34.78
N GLN A 66 2.50 5.09 -35.56
CA GLN A 66 1.14 5.06 -35.04
C GLN A 66 0.92 3.92 -34.03
N GLN A 67 1.52 2.75 -34.25
CA GLN A 67 1.47 1.64 -33.30
C GLN A 67 2.08 2.05 -31.94
N MET A 68 3.22 2.74 -31.94
CA MET A 68 3.82 3.28 -30.71
C MET A 68 2.91 4.29 -30.01
N LEU A 69 2.28 5.21 -30.76
CA LEU A 69 1.34 6.18 -30.19
C LEU A 69 0.09 5.51 -29.61
N TRP A 70 -0.41 4.45 -30.25
CA TRP A 70 -1.53 3.67 -29.73
C TRP A 70 -1.15 2.87 -28.49
N THR A 71 0.05 2.29 -28.47
CA THR A 71 0.58 1.64 -27.26
C THR A 71 0.65 2.63 -26.11
N TYR A 72 1.21 3.83 -26.33
CA TYR A 72 1.22 4.89 -25.35
C TYR A 72 -0.19 5.24 -24.87
N GLY A 73 -1.12 5.55 -25.78
CA GLY A 73 -2.50 5.90 -25.41
C GLY A 73 -3.26 4.77 -24.68
N PHE A 74 -3.03 3.52 -25.06
CA PHE A 74 -3.63 2.36 -24.42
C PHE A 74 -3.15 2.20 -22.97
N VAL A 75 -1.85 2.32 -22.71
CA VAL A 75 -1.30 2.16 -21.35
C VAL A 75 -1.76 3.27 -20.40
N GLN A 76 -1.97 4.49 -20.91
CA GLN A 76 -2.53 5.60 -20.11
C GLN A 76 -3.96 5.30 -19.59
N GLY A 77 -4.67 4.36 -20.21
CA GLY A 77 -5.98 3.89 -19.74
C GLY A 77 -5.93 3.13 -18.41
N PHE A 78 -4.75 2.69 -17.97
CA PHE A 78 -4.57 1.88 -16.78
C PHE A 78 -3.86 2.69 -15.68
N PRO A 79 -4.49 2.92 -14.52
CA PRO A 79 -3.91 3.72 -13.43
C PRO A 79 -2.52 3.27 -12.95
N ILE A 80 -2.21 1.98 -13.11
CA ILE A 80 -0.93 1.37 -12.73
C ILE A 80 0.23 1.74 -13.67
N TRP A 81 -0.05 2.14 -14.92
CA TRP A 81 0.95 2.49 -15.92
C TRP A 81 0.81 3.93 -16.45
N ALA A 82 -0.29 4.61 -16.13
CA ALA A 82 -0.49 5.99 -16.50
C ALA A 82 0.55 6.93 -15.87
N ASP A 83 0.86 8.02 -16.57
CA ASP A 83 1.79 9.07 -16.16
C ASP A 83 1.17 10.47 -16.25
N SER A 84 1.82 11.42 -15.58
CA SER A 84 1.53 12.86 -15.68
C SER A 84 0.03 13.20 -15.56
N GLU A 85 -0.50 13.93 -16.54
CA GLU A 85 -1.89 14.42 -16.58
C GLU A 85 -2.93 13.29 -16.72
N TYR A 86 -2.57 12.16 -17.31
CA TYR A 86 -3.46 10.99 -17.40
C TYR A 86 -3.61 10.32 -16.04
N LEU A 87 -2.51 10.19 -15.31
CA LEU A 87 -2.53 9.71 -13.92
C LEU A 87 -3.34 10.67 -13.03
N ASP A 88 -3.21 11.97 -13.24
CA ASP A 88 -4.00 12.99 -12.54
C ASP A 88 -5.50 12.86 -12.85
N GLY A 89 -5.87 12.55 -14.09
CA GLY A 89 -7.25 12.25 -14.49
C GLY A 89 -7.83 11.05 -13.73
N HIS A 90 -7.09 9.94 -13.63
CA HIS A 90 -7.49 8.78 -12.82
C HIS A 90 -7.61 9.13 -11.33
N GLY A 91 -6.66 9.91 -10.82
CA GLY A 91 -6.69 10.41 -9.46
C GLY A 91 -7.97 11.20 -9.18
N TRP A 92 -8.32 12.14 -10.06
CA TRP A 92 -9.53 12.95 -9.92
C TRP A 92 -10.80 12.07 -9.89
N ALA A 93 -10.89 11.08 -10.78
CA ALA A 93 -11.98 10.11 -10.78
C ALA A 93 -12.06 9.28 -9.47
N ALA A 94 -10.92 9.03 -8.84
CA ALA A 94 -10.81 8.37 -7.52
C ALA A 94 -10.98 9.33 -6.32
N GLY A 95 -11.29 10.61 -6.57
CA GLY A 95 -11.44 11.64 -5.53
C GLY A 95 -10.12 12.09 -4.90
N LEU A 96 -9.01 11.90 -5.61
CA LEU A 96 -7.65 12.25 -5.18
C LEU A 96 -7.05 13.32 -6.10
N THR A 97 -6.34 14.26 -5.50
CA THR A 97 -5.52 15.23 -6.24
C THR A 97 -4.06 15.06 -5.89
N ARG A 98 -3.18 15.36 -6.84
CA ARG A 98 -1.73 15.37 -6.64
C ARG A 98 -1.33 16.50 -5.70
N LYS A 99 -0.39 16.24 -4.80
CA LYS A 99 0.20 17.26 -3.92
C LYS A 99 1.31 18.02 -4.63
N GLU A 100 1.57 19.24 -4.19
CA GLU A 100 2.69 20.03 -4.73
C GLU A 100 4.02 19.29 -4.53
N GLY A 101 4.78 19.10 -5.62
CA GLY A 101 6.05 18.37 -5.61
C GLY A 101 5.94 16.84 -5.54
N GLU A 102 4.74 16.25 -5.59
CA GLU A 102 4.54 14.81 -5.55
C GLU A 102 4.85 14.17 -6.92
N SER A 103 5.74 13.16 -6.94
CA SER A 103 6.08 12.42 -8.15
C SER A 103 4.97 11.47 -8.57
N ASP A 104 4.95 11.09 -9.85
CA ASP A 104 3.99 10.11 -10.38
C ASP A 104 3.98 8.81 -9.59
N ASP A 105 5.15 8.30 -9.23
CA ASP A 105 5.29 7.07 -8.46
C ASP A 105 4.64 7.16 -7.08
N THR A 106 4.92 8.25 -6.36
CA THR A 106 4.34 8.48 -5.03
C THR A 106 2.83 8.68 -5.10
N PHE A 107 2.35 9.43 -6.10
CA PHE A 107 0.92 9.64 -6.32
C PHE A 107 0.19 8.35 -6.71
N ARG A 108 0.78 7.55 -7.60
CA ARG A 108 0.27 6.25 -8.03
C ARG A 108 0.12 5.30 -6.86
N LEU A 109 1.16 5.13 -6.04
CA LEU A 109 1.09 4.26 -4.86
C LEU A 109 -0.03 4.70 -3.92
N ARG A 110 -0.15 6.00 -3.63
CA ARG A 110 -1.23 6.53 -2.79
C ARG A 110 -2.62 6.25 -3.36
N MET A 111 -2.80 6.39 -4.67
CA MET A 111 -4.06 6.09 -5.35
C MET A 111 -4.38 4.60 -5.29
N LEU A 112 -3.41 3.73 -5.57
CA LEU A 112 -3.58 2.27 -5.51
C LEU A 112 -3.83 1.78 -4.09
N GLU A 113 -3.15 2.35 -3.11
CA GLU A 113 -3.39 2.05 -1.69
C GLU A 113 -4.80 2.44 -1.28
N ARG A 114 -5.31 3.58 -1.75
CA ARG A 114 -6.71 3.95 -1.53
C ARG A 114 -7.67 3.03 -2.26
N ALA A 115 -7.40 2.64 -3.50
CA ALA A 115 -8.27 1.70 -4.21
C ALA A 115 -8.28 0.31 -3.55
N ALA A 116 -7.14 -0.14 -3.01
CA ALA A 116 -7.01 -1.38 -2.24
C ALA A 116 -7.60 -1.26 -0.83
N THR A 117 -7.64 -0.05 -0.27
CA THR A 117 -8.32 0.24 0.98
C THR A 117 -9.79 0.52 0.66
N GLU A 118 -10.64 -0.49 0.74
CA GLU A 118 -12.09 -0.28 0.71
C GLU A 118 -12.49 0.64 1.89
N ILE A 119 -12.49 1.96 1.67
CA ILE A 119 -13.17 2.91 2.54
C ILE A 119 -14.65 2.78 2.21
N GLY A 120 -15.46 2.28 3.15
CA GLY A 120 -16.92 2.30 3.04
C GLY A 120 -17.64 0.96 2.93
N SER A 121 -16.96 -0.18 3.14
CA SER A 121 -17.67 -1.46 3.36
C SER A 121 -17.92 -1.76 4.85
N GLY A 122 -17.46 -0.91 5.77
CA GLY A 122 -17.67 -1.09 7.21
C GLY A 122 -16.82 -2.23 7.75
N ARG A 123 -15.61 -2.38 7.23
CA ARG A 123 -14.63 -3.32 7.76
C ARG A 123 -13.88 -2.67 8.94
N ARG A 124 -13.13 -3.49 9.68
CA ARG A 124 -12.34 -3.16 10.88
C ARG A 124 -11.73 -1.76 10.83
N LYS A 125 -11.02 -1.43 9.75
CA LYS A 125 -10.27 -0.18 9.61
C LYS A 125 -11.15 1.07 9.53
N ASP A 126 -12.35 0.95 8.95
CA ASP A 126 -13.31 2.07 8.90
C ASP A 126 -13.79 2.41 10.31
N TYR A 127 -14.17 1.39 11.09
CA TYR A 127 -14.59 1.55 12.47
C TYR A 127 -13.48 2.08 13.38
N GLU A 128 -12.24 1.62 13.19
CA GLU A 128 -11.07 2.16 13.88
C GLU A 128 -10.87 3.65 13.57
N THR A 129 -10.92 4.01 12.28
CA THR A 129 -10.75 5.40 11.84
C THR A 129 -11.84 6.30 12.42
N TRP A 130 -13.10 5.91 12.26
CA TRP A 130 -14.24 6.67 12.77
C TRP A 130 -14.22 6.82 14.28
N ALA A 131 -13.83 5.78 15.02
CA ALA A 131 -13.71 5.86 16.47
C ALA A 131 -12.64 6.88 16.90
N THR A 132 -11.50 6.93 16.21
CA THR A 132 -10.45 7.92 16.48
C THR A 132 -10.81 9.36 16.10
N GLU A 133 -11.88 9.59 15.34
CA GLU A 133 -12.39 10.94 15.07
C GLU A 133 -13.13 11.53 16.30
N MET A 134 -13.58 10.70 17.24
CA MET A 134 -14.24 11.19 18.45
C MET A 134 -13.22 11.75 19.45
N ALA A 135 -13.49 12.99 19.90
CA ALA A 135 -12.69 13.63 20.94
C ALA A 135 -12.63 12.78 22.21
N GLY A 136 -11.41 12.43 22.66
CA GLY A 136 -11.17 11.61 23.85
C GLY A 136 -10.74 10.18 23.54
N VAL A 137 -10.90 9.70 22.30
CA VAL A 137 -10.33 8.42 21.84
C VAL A 137 -8.90 8.64 21.37
N GLY A 138 -7.94 7.94 21.98
CA GLY A 138 -6.54 7.96 21.56
C GLY A 138 -6.15 6.80 20.66
N GLY A 139 -6.82 5.65 20.80
CA GLY A 139 -6.56 4.47 19.99
C GLY A 139 -7.80 3.59 19.86
N ALA A 140 -7.93 2.92 18.73
CA ALA A 140 -9.04 2.03 18.42
C ALA A 140 -8.55 0.77 17.72
N ILE A 141 -9.07 -0.39 18.14
CA ILE A 141 -8.91 -1.68 17.46
C ILE A 141 -10.30 -2.26 17.25
N ALA A 142 -10.67 -2.59 16.02
CA ALA A 142 -11.94 -3.25 15.76
C ALA A 142 -11.74 -4.76 15.52
N ARG A 143 -12.72 -5.56 15.95
CA ARG A 143 -12.77 -7.01 15.74
C ARG A 143 -14.05 -7.34 15.02
N GLU A 144 -13.94 -8.14 13.97
CA GLU A 144 -15.08 -8.58 13.19
C GLU A 144 -15.36 -10.04 13.55
N LYS A 145 -16.62 -10.42 13.56
CA LYS A 145 -17.08 -11.81 13.75
C LYS A 145 -16.70 -12.44 15.09
N GLU A 146 -16.48 -11.62 16.10
CA GLU A 146 -16.16 -12.10 17.46
C GLU A 146 -17.37 -12.76 18.14
N ARG A 147 -18.58 -12.24 17.88
CA ARG A 147 -19.83 -12.78 18.43
C ARG A 147 -20.67 -13.54 17.39
N HIS A 148 -20.76 -13.02 16.16
CA HIS A 148 -21.47 -13.65 15.02
C HIS A 148 -21.09 -12.97 13.70
N ASP A 149 -21.54 -13.49 12.55
CA ASP A 149 -21.08 -13.05 11.21
C ASP A 149 -21.13 -11.55 10.92
N ASN A 150 -22.07 -10.82 11.53
CA ASN A 150 -22.21 -9.37 11.37
C ASN A 150 -21.73 -8.54 12.59
N SER A 151 -21.07 -9.15 13.59
CA SER A 151 -20.64 -8.43 14.80
C SER A 151 -19.35 -7.66 14.56
N VAL A 152 -19.32 -6.41 15.01
CA VAL A 152 -18.11 -5.59 15.08
C VAL A 152 -17.94 -5.13 16.54
N ASP A 153 -16.83 -5.51 17.15
CA ASP A 153 -16.48 -5.18 18.53
C ASP A 153 -15.27 -4.23 18.52
N LEU A 154 -15.48 -3.00 18.99
CA LEU A 154 -14.44 -1.96 19.09
C LEU A 154 -13.83 -1.96 20.48
N TYR A 155 -12.50 -1.90 20.54
CA TYR A 155 -11.73 -1.79 21.77
C TYR A 155 -10.98 -0.46 21.75
N LEU A 156 -11.30 0.42 22.69
CA LEU A 156 -10.83 1.81 22.67
C LEU A 156 -9.94 2.16 23.86
N THR A 157 -8.98 3.04 23.64
CA THR A 157 -8.18 3.71 24.67
C THR A 157 -8.37 5.22 24.62
N ASN A 158 -8.12 5.88 25.74
CA ASN A 158 -8.03 7.34 25.81
C ASN A 158 -6.71 7.86 25.20
N LEU A 159 -6.52 9.17 25.19
CA LEU A 159 -5.31 9.83 24.66
C LEU A 159 -4.02 9.41 25.38
N ASP A 160 -4.10 8.97 26.64
CA ASP A 160 -2.98 8.49 27.43
C ASP A 160 -2.72 6.97 27.25
N GLY A 161 -3.45 6.32 26.34
CA GLY A 161 -3.35 4.88 26.07
C GLY A 161 -3.94 3.99 27.17
N GLN A 162 -4.76 4.54 28.08
CA GLN A 162 -5.50 3.78 29.09
C GLN A 162 -6.86 3.32 28.55
N PRO A 163 -7.44 2.23 29.06
CA PRO A 163 -8.79 1.84 28.70
C PRO A 163 -9.75 3.00 28.98
N ILE A 164 -10.67 3.27 28.05
CA ILE A 164 -11.74 4.23 28.30
C ILE A 164 -12.68 3.73 29.42
N THR A 165 -13.48 4.62 30.00
CA THR A 165 -14.54 4.19 30.92
C THR A 165 -15.68 3.54 30.15
N GLU A 166 -16.41 2.64 30.80
CA GLU A 166 -17.60 1.98 30.22
C GLU A 166 -18.66 3.00 29.77
N GLU A 167 -18.83 4.08 30.55
CA GLU A 167 -19.74 5.18 30.22
C GLU A 167 -19.34 5.90 28.93
N PHE A 168 -18.03 6.09 28.71
CA PHE A 168 -17.54 6.70 27.48
C PHE A 168 -17.66 5.74 26.29
N ALA A 169 -17.50 4.43 26.51
CA ALA A 169 -17.69 3.41 25.47
C ALA A 169 -19.14 3.43 24.93
N GLU A 170 -20.13 3.51 25.81
CA GLU A 170 -21.54 3.65 25.40
C GLU A 170 -21.82 4.97 24.68
N THR A 171 -21.13 6.06 25.06
CA THR A 171 -21.22 7.35 24.35
C THR A 171 -20.68 7.24 22.92
N VAL A 172 -19.51 6.62 22.75
CA VAL A 172 -18.91 6.38 21.43
C VAL A 172 -19.83 5.52 20.58
N LYS A 173 -20.34 4.43 21.16
CA LYS A 173 -21.28 3.52 20.50
C LYS A 173 -22.54 4.23 20.02
N ALA A 174 -23.17 5.06 20.86
CA ALA A 174 -24.37 5.80 20.50
C ALA A 174 -24.12 6.76 19.34
N TRP A 175 -23.02 7.53 19.39
CA TRP A 175 -22.64 8.41 18.28
C TRP A 175 -22.36 7.64 16.99
N MET A 176 -21.61 6.54 17.06
CA MET A 176 -21.34 5.71 15.89
C MET A 176 -22.62 5.09 15.33
N TRP A 177 -23.58 4.73 16.20
CA TRP A 177 -24.86 4.18 15.80
C TRP A 177 -25.69 5.13 14.94
N GLU A 178 -25.64 6.43 15.25
CA GLU A 178 -26.41 7.46 14.55
C GLU A 178 -25.71 7.96 13.28
N GLU A 179 -24.40 8.21 13.35
CA GLU A 179 -23.70 8.98 12.31
C GLU A 179 -22.86 8.12 11.35
N ARG A 180 -22.45 6.91 11.75
CA ARG A 180 -21.39 6.16 11.04
C ARG A 180 -21.72 4.71 10.73
N ARG A 181 -22.62 4.08 11.49
CA ARG A 181 -22.87 2.64 11.41
C ARG A 181 -23.42 2.24 10.04
N ILE A 182 -22.79 1.25 9.43
CA ILE A 182 -23.34 0.63 8.22
C ILE A 182 -24.51 -0.28 8.60
N ALA A 183 -25.60 -0.20 7.82
CA ALA A 183 -26.77 -1.03 8.01
C ALA A 183 -26.42 -2.53 8.00
N GLY A 184 -26.89 -3.27 9.00
CA GLY A 184 -26.66 -4.72 9.12
C GLY A 184 -25.52 -5.13 10.06
N HIS A 185 -24.64 -4.20 10.45
CA HIS A 185 -23.58 -4.49 11.43
C HIS A 185 -24.11 -4.37 12.88
N ASP A 186 -23.72 -5.28 13.75
CA ASP A 186 -23.97 -5.21 15.19
C ASP A 186 -22.74 -4.68 15.92
N LEU A 187 -22.77 -3.41 16.30
CA LEU A 187 -21.63 -2.70 16.90
C LEU A 187 -21.68 -2.73 18.42
N LEU A 188 -20.61 -3.22 19.04
CA LEU A 188 -20.31 -2.97 20.45
C LEU A 188 -18.99 -2.23 20.59
N VAL A 189 -18.87 -1.45 21.66
CA VAL A 189 -17.68 -0.70 22.01
C VAL A 189 -17.34 -1.04 23.44
N HIS A 190 -16.09 -1.39 23.69
CA HIS A 190 -15.59 -1.84 24.97
C HIS A 190 -14.31 -1.07 25.33
N PRO A 191 -14.00 -0.92 26.63
CA PRO A 191 -12.66 -0.55 27.07
C PRO A 191 -11.62 -1.55 26.55
N ALA A 192 -10.57 -1.07 25.90
CA ALA A 192 -9.49 -1.94 25.43
C ALA A 192 -8.71 -2.52 26.62
N PRO A 193 -8.59 -3.85 26.75
CA PRO A 193 -7.63 -4.41 27.69
C PRO A 193 -6.22 -3.99 27.27
N VAL A 194 -5.45 -3.41 28.20
CA VAL A 194 -4.07 -3.01 27.91
C VAL A 194 -3.16 -4.20 28.14
N PHE A 195 -2.38 -4.56 27.13
CA PHE A 195 -1.32 -5.55 27.27
C PHE A 195 0.01 -4.83 27.41
N ASN A 196 0.58 -4.90 28.61
CA ASN A 196 1.87 -4.26 28.92
C ASN A 196 3.01 -5.18 28.50
N VAL A 197 3.90 -4.65 27.66
CA VAL A 197 5.21 -5.22 27.36
C VAL A 197 6.27 -4.37 28.04
N ARG A 198 6.91 -4.95 29.04
CA ARG A 198 8.02 -4.36 29.78
C ARG A 198 9.32 -4.76 29.11
N LEU A 199 10.01 -3.79 28.53
CA LEU A 199 11.33 -3.94 27.95
C LEU A 199 12.34 -3.41 28.96
N GLU A 200 13.17 -4.30 29.49
CA GLU A 200 14.26 -3.92 30.40
C GLU A 200 15.59 -4.21 29.72
N THR A 201 16.49 -3.23 29.66
CA THR A 201 17.82 -3.42 29.08
C THR A 201 18.79 -2.39 29.64
N ARG A 202 20.09 -2.72 29.63
CA ARG A 202 21.17 -1.76 29.84
C ARG A 202 21.74 -1.35 28.49
N LEU A 203 21.82 -0.04 28.21
CA LEU A 203 22.41 0.44 26.95
C LEU A 203 23.85 0.88 27.18
N LEU A 204 24.74 0.50 26.27
CA LEU A 204 26.10 1.02 26.18
C LEU A 204 26.09 2.18 25.18
N THR A 205 26.20 3.40 25.67
CA THR A 205 26.07 4.62 24.86
C THR A 205 27.37 5.43 24.81
N THR A 206 27.60 6.10 23.69
CA THR A 206 28.69 7.08 23.56
C THR A 206 28.37 8.36 24.35
N SER A 207 29.40 9.09 24.81
CA SER A 207 29.26 10.26 25.69
C SER A 207 28.34 11.35 25.14
N GLY A 208 27.33 11.76 25.93
CA GLY A 208 26.48 12.92 25.62
C GLY A 208 25.06 12.60 25.14
N THR A 209 24.66 11.33 25.11
CA THR A 209 23.32 10.93 24.68
C THR A 209 22.28 10.99 25.82
N ASP A 210 21.10 11.55 25.54
CA ASP A 210 19.97 11.62 26.47
C ASP A 210 19.20 10.29 26.49
N LEU A 211 19.32 9.54 27.58
CA LEU A 211 18.66 8.26 27.80
C LEU A 211 17.13 8.37 27.75
N THR A 212 16.55 9.52 28.13
CA THR A 212 15.11 9.76 28.11
C THR A 212 14.58 9.80 26.68
N VAL A 213 15.31 10.49 25.80
CA VAL A 213 14.99 10.60 24.37
C VAL A 213 15.16 9.24 23.68
N LEU A 214 16.21 8.49 24.02
CA LEU A 214 16.40 7.12 23.53
C LEU A 214 15.26 6.19 23.94
N ALA A 215 14.86 6.21 25.22
CA ALA A 215 13.76 5.37 25.70
C ALA A 215 12.46 5.63 24.93
N ALA A 216 12.09 6.90 24.72
CA ALA A 216 10.90 7.28 23.94
C ALA A 216 11.02 6.84 22.46
N THR A 217 12.22 6.96 21.88
CA THR A 217 12.48 6.54 20.49
C THR A 217 12.36 5.02 20.34
N ILE A 218 12.94 4.25 21.27
CA ILE A 218 12.84 2.79 21.31
C ILE A 218 11.37 2.37 21.46
N GLN A 219 10.64 3.01 22.39
CA GLN A 219 9.22 2.74 22.60
C GLN A 219 8.43 2.89 21.29
N GLN A 220 8.62 4.00 20.57
CA GLN A 220 7.93 4.22 19.30
C GLN A 220 8.30 3.17 18.24
N ARG A 221 9.59 2.82 18.10
CA ARG A 221 10.03 1.79 17.14
C ARG A 221 9.42 0.42 17.44
N VAL A 222 9.31 0.05 18.71
CA VAL A 222 8.69 -1.21 19.12
C VAL A 222 7.18 -1.19 18.83
N LEU A 223 6.49 -0.07 19.07
CA LEU A 223 5.07 0.09 18.72
C LEU A 223 4.85 0.00 17.20
N ASP A 224 5.69 0.66 16.40
CA ASP A 224 5.63 0.59 14.93
C ASP A 224 5.89 -0.84 14.44
N TYR A 225 6.83 -1.55 15.07
CA TYR A 225 7.07 -2.96 14.80
C TYR A 225 5.90 -3.85 15.23
N ALA A 226 5.22 -3.55 16.33
CA ALA A 226 4.06 -4.32 16.76
C ALA A 226 2.86 -4.15 15.82
N SER A 227 2.75 -2.99 15.15
CA SER A 227 1.61 -2.65 14.31
C SER A 227 1.34 -3.70 13.22
N GLY A 228 0.14 -4.28 13.24
CA GLY A 228 -0.30 -5.31 12.31
C GLY A 228 0.32 -6.70 12.51
N ARG A 229 1.10 -6.93 13.58
CA ARG A 229 1.70 -8.23 13.91
C ARG A 229 1.01 -8.89 15.09
N SER A 230 0.99 -10.22 15.11
CA SER A 230 0.48 -11.04 16.22
C SER A 230 1.56 -11.49 17.20
N LYS A 231 2.82 -11.16 16.92
CA LYS A 231 3.98 -11.63 17.68
C LYS A 231 5.14 -10.64 17.59
N LEU A 232 5.78 -10.36 18.72
CA LEU A 232 7.05 -9.64 18.80
C LEU A 232 8.18 -10.66 18.89
N ILE A 233 9.08 -10.65 17.90
CA ILE A 233 10.24 -11.54 17.88
C ILE A 233 11.33 -10.92 18.74
N TYR A 234 11.80 -11.65 19.75
CA TYR A 234 12.79 -11.18 20.73
C TYR A 234 14.04 -10.60 20.05
N ASN A 235 14.65 -11.37 19.13
CA ASN A 235 15.84 -10.95 18.40
C ASN A 235 15.62 -9.69 17.54
N TYR A 236 14.40 -9.49 17.02
CA TYR A 236 14.09 -8.31 16.23
C TYR A 236 13.93 -7.09 17.14
N VAL A 237 13.25 -7.24 18.28
CA VAL A 237 13.16 -6.18 19.29
C VAL A 237 14.55 -5.77 19.77
N ALA A 238 15.46 -6.73 19.95
CA ALA A 238 16.86 -6.47 20.28
C ALA A 238 17.57 -5.62 19.22
N ALA A 239 17.32 -5.87 17.94
CA ALA A 239 17.86 -5.06 16.85
C ALA A 239 17.30 -3.62 16.83
N LEU A 240 16.10 -3.38 17.37
CA LEU A 240 15.51 -2.02 17.46
C LEU A 240 16.22 -1.12 18.48
N LEU A 241 16.99 -1.70 19.41
CA LEU A 241 17.78 -0.96 20.40
C LEU A 241 19.00 -0.27 19.78
N LEU A 242 19.48 -0.78 18.64
CA LEU A 242 20.61 -0.20 17.93
C LEU A 242 20.16 1.08 17.20
N LEU A 243 20.57 2.21 17.78
CA LEU A 243 20.27 3.57 17.35
C LEU A 243 21.59 4.36 17.26
N PRO A 244 21.64 5.45 16.48
CA PRO A 244 22.78 6.36 16.51
C PRO A 244 23.07 6.82 17.95
N GLY A 245 24.28 6.53 18.45
CA GLY A 245 24.69 6.83 19.83
C GLY A 245 24.54 5.68 20.82
N VAL A 246 24.03 4.52 20.38
CA VAL A 246 24.06 3.24 21.12
C VAL A 246 25.12 2.35 20.47
N ASP A 247 26.19 2.05 21.20
CA ASP A 247 27.27 1.19 20.76
C ASP A 247 26.87 -0.30 20.88
N ASP A 248 26.23 -0.66 21.99
CA ASP A 248 25.71 -2.01 22.24
C ASP A 248 24.64 -2.02 23.34
N TYR A 249 24.08 -3.19 23.66
CA TYR A 249 23.16 -3.39 24.78
C TYR A 249 23.46 -4.67 25.56
N GLU A 250 23.12 -4.68 26.84
CA GLU A 250 23.28 -5.83 27.74
C GLU A 250 21.95 -6.16 28.44
N SER A 251 21.75 -7.45 28.72
CA SER A 251 20.66 -7.96 29.57
C SER A 251 19.26 -7.53 29.14
N LEU A 252 18.97 -7.56 27.83
CA LEU A 252 17.62 -7.34 27.32
C LEU A 252 16.66 -8.43 27.84
N THR A 253 15.54 -8.02 28.40
CA THR A 253 14.41 -8.92 28.70
C THR A 253 13.10 -8.29 28.23
N LEU A 254 12.18 -9.13 27.81
CA LEU A 254 10.81 -8.77 27.47
C LEU A 254 9.88 -9.46 28.46
N ASN A 255 9.16 -8.69 29.27
CA ASN A 255 8.36 -9.19 30.40
C ASN A 255 9.14 -10.07 31.40
N GLY A 256 10.47 -9.89 31.48
CA GLY A 256 11.37 -10.67 32.33
C GLY A 256 12.01 -11.90 31.67
N ASP A 257 11.61 -12.25 30.45
CA ASP A 257 12.13 -13.42 29.73
C ASP A 257 12.88 -13.03 28.43
N MET A 258 13.65 -13.98 27.89
CA MET A 258 14.36 -13.86 26.60
C MET A 258 13.63 -14.62 25.49
N GLU A 259 12.31 -14.49 25.44
CA GLU A 259 11.44 -15.19 24.51
C GLU A 259 10.56 -14.22 23.70
N ASP A 260 10.01 -14.73 22.61
CA ASP A 260 9.08 -13.98 21.80
C ASP A 260 7.75 -13.76 22.53
N ILE A 261 7.15 -12.57 22.37
CA ILE A 261 5.86 -12.25 22.97
C ILE A 261 4.73 -12.41 21.95
N VAL A 262 3.73 -13.22 22.28
CA VAL A 262 2.47 -13.30 21.52
C VAL A 262 1.57 -12.14 21.95
N LEU A 263 1.16 -11.32 20.98
CA LEU A 263 0.31 -10.17 21.23
C LEU A 263 -1.17 -10.62 21.22
N PRO A 264 -1.95 -10.36 22.29
CA PRO A 264 -3.37 -10.65 22.27
C PRO A 264 -4.06 -9.79 21.21
N LEU A 265 -4.97 -10.42 20.48
CA LEU A 265 -5.68 -9.78 19.38
C LEU A 265 -6.62 -8.66 19.89
N SER A 266 -7.23 -8.81 21.05
CA SER A 266 -8.18 -7.83 21.60
C SER A 266 -7.55 -6.74 22.46
N SER A 267 -6.22 -6.70 22.60
CA SER A 267 -5.55 -5.75 23.49
C SER A 267 -4.83 -4.64 22.76
N VAL A 268 -4.86 -3.44 23.33
CA VAL A 268 -3.96 -2.37 22.92
C VAL A 268 -2.60 -2.59 23.59
N LEU A 269 -1.57 -2.66 22.76
CA LEU A 269 -0.20 -2.84 23.23
C LEU A 269 0.31 -1.55 23.87
N ARG A 270 0.84 -1.67 25.08
CA ARG A 270 1.63 -0.63 25.72
C ARG A 270 3.04 -1.16 25.93
N VAL A 271 4.04 -0.39 25.50
CA VAL A 271 5.45 -0.72 25.69
C VAL A 271 6.02 0.21 26.75
N GLU A 272 6.58 -0.36 27.81
CA GLU A 272 7.33 0.35 28.84
C GLU A 272 8.81 0.04 28.66
N VAL A 273 9.63 1.07 28.44
CA VAL A 273 11.08 0.92 28.25
C VAL A 273 11.79 1.35 29.53
N ILE A 274 12.51 0.43 30.15
CA ILE A 274 13.30 0.64 31.37
C ILE A 274 14.77 0.47 31.01
N LEU A 275 15.50 1.58 31.07
CA LEU A 275 16.94 1.61 30.85
C LEU A 275 17.65 1.55 32.20
N LEU A 276 18.46 0.50 32.40
CA LEU A 276 19.23 0.22 33.61
C LEU A 276 20.63 0.85 33.59
#